data_AF-A0A2T4I0V0-F1
#
_entry.id   AF-A0A2T4I0V0-F1
#
_cell.length_a   1.000
_cell.length_b   1.000
_cell.length_c   1.000
_cell.angle_alpha   90.00
_cell.angle_beta   90.00
_cell.angle_gamma   90.00
#
_symmetry.space_group_name_H-M   'P 1'
#
loop_
_entity.id
_entity.type
_entity.pdbx_description
1 polymer ?
#
loop_
_entity_poly.entity_id
_entity_poly.type
_entity_poly.pdbx_seq_one_letter_code
_entity_poly.pdbx_strand_id
1 'polypeptide(L)'
;MIFLPKMAPAAAILAVAMLAGCAGSDISFPSLAPRAVEKLPIEDPVSDSAGPVAVPADAATAAAIRAQLAAAETARGRFDGELADARRAVAAAAGQPAESEAWIAAQQAISRLDQERGPVTSALASLDEMVVATGGAPSPELADAWSRVSAIDEAQRRAFGEVAGKLPNP
;
A
#
# COMPACT_ATOMS: atom_id res chain seq x y z
N MET A 1 -52.27 5.28 -0.99
CA MET A 1 -52.36 6.33 -2.01
C MET A 1 -51.00 7.00 -2.11
N ILE A 2 -50.19 6.61 -3.10
CA ILE A 2 -48.88 7.24 -3.39
C ILE A 2 -49.11 8.09 -4.63
N PHE A 3 -49.06 9.40 -4.46
CA PHE A 3 -49.10 10.36 -5.57
C PHE A 3 -47.77 10.27 -6.32
N LEU A 4 -47.79 9.71 -7.53
CA LEU A 4 -46.64 9.78 -8.43
C LEU A 4 -46.73 11.11 -9.19
N PRO A 5 -45.80 12.06 -9.00
CA PRO A 5 -45.84 13.31 -9.73
C PRO A 5 -45.62 13.04 -11.22
N LYS A 6 -46.48 13.61 -12.07
CA LYS A 6 -46.26 13.69 -13.52
C LYS A 6 -45.01 14.53 -13.75
N MET A 7 -43.86 13.87 -13.92
CA MET A 7 -42.64 14.56 -14.34
C MET A 7 -42.85 15.14 -15.74
N ALA A 8 -42.80 16.46 -15.85
CA ALA A 8 -42.89 17.14 -17.14
C ALA A 8 -41.71 16.72 -18.02
N PRO A 9 -41.90 16.50 -19.34
CA PRO A 9 -40.82 16.09 -20.25
C PRO A 9 -39.64 17.08 -20.26
N ALA A 10 -39.91 18.35 -19.94
CA ALA A 10 -38.88 19.38 -19.76
C ALA A 10 -37.92 19.10 -18.59
N ALA A 11 -38.39 18.48 -17.50
CA ALA A 11 -37.55 18.14 -16.35
C ALA A 11 -36.60 16.97 -16.65
N ALA A 12 -37.05 16.00 -17.44
CA ALA A 12 -36.21 14.90 -17.92
C ALA A 12 -35.12 15.39 -18.89
N ILE A 13 -35.48 16.32 -19.79
CA ILE A 13 -34.52 16.93 -20.72
C ILE A 13 -33.48 17.78 -19.97
N LEU A 14 -33.90 18.54 -18.96
CA LEU A 14 -32.98 19.33 -18.13
C LEU A 14 -32.03 18.44 -17.31
N ALA A 15 -32.51 17.30 -16.80
CA ALA A 15 -31.67 16.34 -16.10
C ALA A 15 -30.61 15.70 -17.02
N VAL A 16 -30.97 15.34 -18.26
CA VAL A 16 -30.02 14.82 -19.26
C VAL A 16 -29.00 15.89 -19.68
N ALA A 17 -29.42 17.14 -19.84
CA ALA A 17 -28.53 18.25 -20.17
C ALA A 17 -27.49 18.54 -19.06
N MET A 18 -27.86 18.35 -17.79
CA MET A 18 -26.93 18.51 -16.65
C MET A 18 -25.86 17.40 -16.56
N LEU A 19 -26.09 16.22 -17.16
CA LEU A 19 -25.08 15.15 -17.21
C LEU A 19 -24.04 15.35 -18.33
N ALA A 20 -24.33 16.16 -19.35
CA ALA A 20 -23.42 16.39 -20.48
C ALA A 20 -22.18 17.24 -20.12
N GLY A 21 -22.17 17.90 -18.95
CA GLY A 21 -21.03 18.69 -18.49
C GLY A 21 -19.81 17.88 -18.02
N CYS A 22 -19.98 16.58 -17.75
CA CYS A 22 -18.90 15.75 -17.19
C CYS A 22 -17.94 15.18 -18.26
N ALA A 23 -18.31 15.27 -19.55
CA ALA A 23 -17.54 14.76 -20.68
C ALA A 23 -17.18 15.85 -21.70
N GLY A 24 -17.10 17.12 -21.27
CA GLY A 24 -16.74 18.24 -22.14
C GLY A 24 -15.40 18.01 -22.83
N SER A 25 -15.44 17.76 -24.14
CA SER A 25 -14.26 17.48 -24.98
C SER A 25 -13.46 18.73 -25.37
N ASP A 26 -13.88 19.91 -24.92
CA ASP A 26 -13.25 21.21 -25.20
C ASP A 26 -12.20 21.63 -24.16
N ILE A 27 -11.68 20.69 -23.38
CA ILE A 27 -10.42 20.91 -22.68
C ILE A 27 -9.32 20.50 -23.66
N SER A 28 -8.68 21.49 -24.31
CA SER A 28 -7.37 21.25 -24.91
C SER A 28 -6.43 20.81 -23.79
N PHE A 29 -6.25 19.51 -23.64
CA PHE A 29 -5.32 18.95 -22.67
C PHE A 29 -3.93 19.51 -22.98
N PRO A 30 -3.16 19.90 -21.95
CA PRO A 30 -1.76 20.23 -22.17
C PRO A 30 -1.07 19.03 -22.84
N SER A 31 -0.19 19.32 -23.79
CA SER A 31 0.58 18.28 -24.46
C SER A 31 1.34 17.43 -23.43
N LEU A 32 1.26 16.10 -23.57
CA LEU A 32 2.12 15.15 -22.86
C LEU A 32 3.53 15.06 -23.47
N ALA A 33 3.83 15.86 -24.51
CA ALA A 33 5.18 15.94 -25.02
C ALA A 33 6.12 16.51 -23.92
N PRO A 34 7.34 15.96 -23.78
CA PRO A 34 8.32 16.47 -22.82
C PRO A 34 8.54 17.97 -23.02
N ARG A 35 8.46 18.74 -21.94
CA ARG A 35 8.71 20.19 -21.98
C ARG A 35 10.16 20.45 -22.35
N ALA A 36 10.47 21.65 -22.86
CA ALA A 36 11.86 22.01 -23.16
C ALA A 36 12.78 21.87 -21.94
N VAL A 37 12.28 22.20 -20.73
CA VAL A 37 13.03 22.06 -19.46
C VAL A 37 13.35 20.60 -19.10
N GLU A 38 12.49 19.66 -19.48
CA GLU A 38 12.65 18.23 -19.19
C GLU A 38 13.64 17.53 -20.16
N LYS A 39 14.09 18.24 -21.19
CA LYS A 39 15.10 17.76 -22.15
C LYS A 39 16.51 18.25 -21.81
N LEU A 40 16.66 19.12 -20.81
CA LEU A 40 18.00 19.48 -20.35
C LEU A 40 18.63 18.27 -19.67
N PRO A 41 19.93 18.01 -19.92
CA PRO A 41 20.68 17.06 -19.12
C PRO A 41 20.60 17.48 -17.66
N ILE A 42 20.10 16.58 -16.81
CA ILE A 42 20.31 16.72 -15.37
C ILE A 42 21.73 16.22 -15.14
N GLU A 43 22.65 17.14 -14.84
CA GLU A 43 23.96 16.74 -14.34
C GLU A 43 23.76 16.16 -12.94
N ASP A 44 24.08 14.89 -12.76
CA ASP A 44 24.16 14.33 -11.43
C ASP A 44 25.22 15.13 -10.66
N PRO A 45 24.92 15.57 -9.42
CA PRO A 45 25.91 16.23 -8.61
C PRO A 45 27.14 15.31 -8.51
N VAL A 46 28.31 15.87 -8.80
CA VAL A 46 29.59 15.15 -8.66
C VAL A 46 29.68 14.66 -7.23
N SER A 47 29.50 13.35 -7.03
CA SER A 47 29.65 12.72 -5.72
C SER A 47 31.13 12.61 -5.42
N ASP A 48 31.61 13.46 -4.51
CA ASP A 48 32.91 13.28 -3.85
C ASP A 48 32.89 11.95 -3.10
N SER A 49 33.27 10.88 -3.80
CA SER A 49 33.20 9.50 -3.31
C SER A 49 34.39 9.19 -2.40
N ALA A 50 34.44 9.86 -1.26
CA ALA A 50 34.86 9.22 -0.03
C ALA A 50 33.60 9.12 0.84
N GLY A 51 32.70 8.20 0.47
CA GLY A 51 31.54 7.90 1.29
C GLY A 51 31.99 7.57 2.72
N PRO A 52 31.22 7.97 3.75
CA PRO A 52 31.54 7.64 5.12
C PRO A 52 31.81 6.14 5.24
N VAL A 53 32.94 5.76 5.83
CA VAL A 53 33.24 4.36 6.11
C VAL A 53 32.17 3.86 7.08
N ALA A 54 31.48 2.77 6.75
CA ALA A 54 30.50 2.16 7.63
C ALA A 54 31.16 1.83 8.97
N VAL A 55 30.73 2.51 10.03
CA VAL A 55 31.17 2.26 11.40
C VAL A 55 30.18 1.31 12.05
N PRO A 56 30.62 0.34 12.86
CA PRO A 56 29.70 -0.48 13.64
C PRO A 56 28.77 0.39 14.49
N ALA A 57 27.51 -0.02 14.59
CA ALA A 57 26.55 0.66 15.44
C ALA A 57 27.00 0.63 16.91
N ASP A 58 26.83 1.74 17.63
CA ASP A 58 26.96 1.74 19.09
C ASP A 58 25.92 0.79 19.73
N ALA A 59 26.11 0.47 21.01
CA ALA A 59 25.26 -0.50 21.70
C ALA A 59 23.77 -0.11 21.76
N ALA A 60 23.45 1.19 21.86
CA ALA A 60 22.08 1.69 21.93
C ALA A 60 21.41 1.59 20.56
N THR A 61 22.11 2.03 19.51
CA THR A 61 21.68 1.91 18.11
C THR A 61 21.47 0.44 17.73
N ALA A 62 22.41 -0.44 18.08
CA ALA A 62 22.29 -1.88 17.84
C ALA A 62 21.08 -2.50 18.58
N ALA A 63 20.76 -2.03 19.79
CA ALA A 63 19.57 -2.46 20.51
C ALA A 63 18.27 -1.98 19.84
N ALA A 64 18.24 -0.74 19.35
CA ALA A 64 17.10 -0.21 18.60
C ALA A 64 16.86 -0.99 17.30
N ILE A 65 17.92 -1.30 16.54
CA ILE A 65 17.84 -2.15 15.32
C ILE A 65 17.20 -3.50 15.65
N ARG A 66 17.70 -4.18 16.70
CA ARG A 66 17.16 -5.47 17.13
C ARG A 66 15.70 -5.39 17.56
N ALA A 67 15.29 -4.28 18.19
CA ALA A 67 13.90 -4.08 18.59
C ALA A 67 12.97 -3.96 17.38
N GLN A 68 13.37 -3.21 16.34
CA GLN A 68 12.57 -3.09 15.10
C GLN A 68 12.46 -4.43 14.37
N LEU A 69 13.56 -5.17 14.26
CA LEU A 69 13.55 -6.50 13.68
C LEU A 69 12.62 -7.46 14.47
N ALA A 70 12.69 -7.46 15.80
CA ALA A 70 11.82 -8.30 16.63
C ALA A 70 10.34 -7.91 16.52
N ALA A 71 10.03 -6.62 16.40
CA ALA A 71 8.68 -6.14 16.17
C ALA A 71 8.12 -6.63 14.82
N ALA A 72 8.92 -6.55 13.75
CA ALA A 72 8.56 -7.05 12.42
C ALA A 72 8.34 -8.58 12.41
N GLU A 73 9.21 -9.34 13.07
CA GLU A 73 9.07 -10.80 13.21
C GLU A 73 7.80 -11.20 14.00
N THR A 74 7.50 -10.46 15.07
CA THR A 74 6.25 -10.64 15.84
C THR A 74 5.01 -10.33 15.00
N ALA A 75 5.07 -9.25 14.21
CA ALA A 75 4.00 -8.89 13.28
C ALA A 75 3.83 -9.94 12.17
N ARG A 76 4.93 -10.52 11.65
CA ARG A 76 4.88 -11.64 10.70
C ARG A 76 4.09 -12.81 11.27
N GLY A 77 4.36 -13.20 12.53
CA GLY A 77 3.63 -14.29 13.17
C GLY A 77 2.12 -14.03 13.30
N ARG A 78 1.71 -12.80 13.61
CA ARG A 78 0.28 -12.41 13.65
C ARG A 78 -0.36 -12.42 12.27
N PHE A 79 0.34 -11.86 11.28
CA PHE A 79 -0.09 -11.89 9.88
C PHE A 79 -0.28 -13.33 9.39
N ASP A 80 0.64 -14.26 9.69
CA ASP A 80 0.54 -15.66 9.27
C ASP A 80 -0.71 -16.34 9.87
N GLY A 81 -1.08 -15.98 11.10
CA GLY A 81 -2.32 -16.42 11.74
C GLY A 81 -3.57 -15.91 11.01
N GLU A 82 -3.68 -14.60 10.81
CA GLU A 82 -4.81 -14.01 10.07
C GLU A 82 -4.84 -14.46 8.60
N LEU A 83 -3.69 -14.79 8.00
CA LEU A 83 -3.60 -15.28 6.63
C LEU A 83 -4.26 -16.66 6.51
N ALA A 84 -4.02 -17.54 7.47
CA ALA A 84 -4.67 -18.83 7.53
C ALA A 84 -6.19 -18.68 7.68
N ASP A 85 -6.65 -17.72 8.47
CA ASP A 85 -8.07 -17.44 8.70
C ASP A 85 -8.75 -16.85 7.46
N ALA A 86 -8.13 -15.85 6.83
CA ALA A 86 -8.59 -15.26 5.58
C ALA A 86 -8.67 -16.30 4.46
N ARG A 87 -7.68 -17.19 4.33
CA ARG A 87 -7.72 -18.29 3.34
C ARG A 87 -8.93 -19.21 3.55
N ARG A 88 -9.26 -19.57 4.80
CA ARG A 88 -10.43 -20.41 5.10
C ARG A 88 -11.74 -19.68 4.79
N ALA A 89 -11.85 -18.41 5.18
CA ALA A 89 -13.06 -17.63 4.95
C ALA A 89 -13.32 -17.38 3.45
N VAL A 90 -12.28 -17.03 2.69
CA VAL A 90 -12.36 -16.88 1.23
C VAL A 90 -12.73 -18.18 0.54
N ALA A 91 -12.18 -19.32 0.98
CA ALA A 91 -12.56 -20.62 0.44
C ALA A 91 -14.03 -20.98 0.72
N ALA A 92 -14.56 -20.63 1.90
CA ALA A 92 -15.97 -20.83 2.24
C ALA A 92 -16.91 -19.92 1.45
N ALA A 93 -16.46 -18.71 1.09
CA ALA A 93 -17.21 -17.78 0.24
C ALA A 93 -17.18 -18.17 -1.25
N ALA A 94 -16.35 -19.13 -1.66
CA ALA A 94 -16.22 -19.52 -3.06
C ALA A 94 -17.56 -20.04 -3.63
N GLY A 95 -18.02 -19.43 -4.72
CA GLY A 95 -19.29 -19.76 -5.37
C GLY A 95 -20.54 -19.23 -4.65
N GLN A 96 -20.40 -18.54 -3.52
CA GLN A 96 -21.50 -17.83 -2.88
C GLN A 96 -21.74 -16.47 -3.55
N PRO A 97 -22.98 -15.95 -3.56
CA PRO A 97 -23.26 -14.60 -4.04
C PRO A 97 -22.46 -13.54 -3.27
N ALA A 98 -22.14 -12.43 -3.95
CA ALA A 98 -21.73 -11.21 -3.25
C ALA A 98 -22.77 -10.83 -2.20
N GLU A 99 -22.33 -10.19 -1.11
CA GLU A 99 -23.17 -9.81 0.04
C GLU A 99 -23.74 -10.97 0.87
N SER A 100 -23.48 -12.23 0.51
CA SER A 100 -23.79 -13.37 1.39
C SER A 100 -23.01 -13.30 2.70
N GLU A 101 -23.51 -13.96 3.76
CA GLU A 101 -22.82 -14.00 5.06
C GLU A 101 -21.38 -14.54 4.94
N ALA A 102 -21.16 -15.55 4.09
CA ALA A 102 -19.84 -16.10 3.81
C ALA A 102 -18.92 -15.07 3.14
N TRP A 103 -19.44 -14.29 2.18
CA TRP A 103 -18.70 -13.20 1.55
C TRP A 103 -18.35 -12.09 2.56
N ILE A 104 -19.29 -11.68 3.41
CA ILE A 104 -19.07 -10.68 4.46
C ILE A 104 -18.00 -11.17 5.45
N ALA A 105 -18.07 -12.43 5.88
CA ALA A 105 -17.07 -13.03 6.75
C ALA A 105 -15.68 -13.05 6.12
N ALA A 106 -15.59 -13.33 4.81
CA ALA A 106 -14.33 -13.27 4.07
C ALA A 106 -13.75 -11.84 4.01
N GLN A 107 -14.58 -10.82 3.73
CA GLN A 107 -14.16 -9.42 3.77
C GLN A 107 -13.63 -9.01 5.16
N GLN A 108 -14.31 -9.41 6.22
CA GLN A 108 -13.87 -9.12 7.58
C GLN A 108 -12.52 -9.80 7.90
N ALA A 109 -12.32 -11.03 7.45
CA ALA A 109 -11.05 -11.74 7.63
C ALA A 109 -9.92 -11.09 6.82
N ILE A 110 -10.17 -10.65 5.58
CA ILE A 110 -9.22 -9.89 4.77
C ILE A 110 -8.86 -8.57 5.45
N SER A 111 -9.83 -7.85 6.02
CA SER A 111 -9.58 -6.59 6.74
C SER A 111 -8.70 -6.79 7.98
N ARG A 112 -8.87 -7.88 8.75
CA ARG A 112 -7.97 -8.20 9.87
C ARG A 112 -6.56 -8.54 9.38
N LEU A 113 -6.46 -9.31 8.29
CA LEU A 113 -5.18 -9.60 7.66
C LEU A 113 -4.44 -8.33 7.23
N ASP A 114 -5.13 -7.35 6.64
CA ASP A 114 -4.51 -6.09 6.21
C ASP A 114 -4.01 -5.25 7.40
N GLN A 115 -4.75 -5.23 8.51
CA GLN A 115 -4.34 -4.53 9.73
C GLN A 115 -2.98 -5.02 10.25
N GLU A 116 -2.68 -6.31 10.09
CA GLU A 116 -1.41 -6.90 10.54
C GLU A 116 -0.19 -6.52 9.68
N ARG A 117 -0.39 -5.84 8.55
CA ARG A 117 0.71 -5.31 7.71
C ARG A 117 1.27 -3.99 8.25
N GLY A 118 0.45 -3.19 8.92
CA GLY A 118 0.83 -1.87 9.44
C GLY A 118 2.10 -1.87 10.32
N PRO A 119 2.25 -2.80 11.28
CA PRO A 119 3.43 -2.88 12.14
C PRO A 119 4.75 -3.13 11.38
N VAL A 120 4.74 -3.91 10.29
CA VAL A 120 5.95 -4.14 9.48
C VAL A 120 6.33 -2.87 8.73
N THR A 121 5.35 -2.16 8.15
CA THR A 121 5.56 -0.84 7.53
C THR A 121 6.10 0.17 8.54
N SER A 122 5.61 0.17 9.78
CA SER A 122 6.12 1.03 10.84
C SER A 122 7.57 0.71 11.19
N ALA A 123 7.94 -0.58 11.27
CA ALA A 123 9.32 -0.99 11.53
C ALA A 123 10.26 -0.56 10.39
N LEU A 124 9.81 -0.67 9.13
CA LEU A 124 10.56 -0.16 7.97
C LEU A 124 10.78 1.34 8.06
N ALA A 125 9.74 2.12 8.36
CA ALA A 125 9.85 3.57 8.50
C ALA A 125 10.87 3.96 9.58
N SER A 126 10.86 3.29 10.73
CA SER A 126 11.85 3.52 11.79
C SER A 126 13.27 3.13 11.35
N LEU A 127 13.45 2.03 10.62
CA LEU A 127 14.76 1.65 10.09
C LEU A 127 15.26 2.65 9.02
N ASP A 128 14.38 3.17 8.17
CA ASP A 128 14.70 4.22 7.20
C ASP A 128 15.16 5.52 7.88
N GLU A 129 14.48 5.94 8.95
CA GLU A 129 14.90 7.09 9.77
C GLU A 129 16.33 6.89 10.32
N MET A 130 16.65 5.67 10.75
CA MET A 130 18.01 5.33 11.21
C MET A 130 19.03 5.40 10.06
N VAL A 131 18.68 4.93 8.86
CA VAL A 131 19.55 5.03 7.67
C VAL A 131 19.80 6.49 7.32
N VAL A 132 18.77 7.33 7.31
CA VAL A 132 18.90 8.77 7.06
C VAL A 132 19.80 9.44 8.10
N ALA A 133 19.69 9.06 9.37
CA ALA A 133 20.56 9.59 10.44
C ALA A 133 22.05 9.26 10.24
N THR A 134 22.38 8.22 9.47
CA THR A 134 23.78 7.90 9.10
C THR A 134 24.30 8.68 7.88
N GLY A 135 23.49 9.58 7.30
CA GLY A 135 23.84 10.25 6.04
C GLY A 135 23.87 9.30 4.84
N GLY A 136 23.11 8.19 4.90
CA GLY A 136 23.04 7.19 3.84
C GLY A 136 24.15 6.12 3.87
N ALA A 137 24.97 6.08 4.94
CA ALA A 137 26.01 5.08 5.15
C ALA A 137 25.69 4.18 6.36
N PRO A 138 24.70 3.28 6.27
CA PRO A 138 24.28 2.46 7.40
C PRO A 138 25.36 1.47 7.84
N SER A 139 25.34 1.09 9.12
CA SER A 139 26.15 -0.03 9.59
C SER A 139 25.68 -1.34 8.92
N PRO A 140 26.54 -2.38 8.85
CA PRO A 140 26.15 -3.68 8.31
C PRO A 140 24.91 -4.27 8.99
N GLU A 141 24.76 -4.07 10.31
CA GLU A 141 23.62 -4.55 11.08
C GLU A 141 22.32 -3.83 10.71
N LEU A 142 22.38 -2.51 10.47
CA LEU A 142 21.22 -1.73 10.03
C LEU A 142 20.79 -2.13 8.61
N ALA A 143 21.76 -2.33 7.72
CA ALA A 143 21.50 -2.78 6.36
C ALA A 143 20.87 -4.20 6.32
N ASP A 144 21.37 -5.14 7.13
CA ASP A 144 20.79 -6.49 7.26
C ASP A 144 19.34 -6.42 7.79
N ALA A 145 19.11 -5.67 8.87
CA ALA A 145 17.78 -5.52 9.44
C ALA A 145 16.79 -4.93 8.42
N TRP A 146 17.19 -3.87 7.71
CA TRP A 146 16.37 -3.27 6.66
C TRP A 146 16.03 -4.26 5.55
N SER A 147 17.01 -5.03 5.07
CA SER A 147 16.81 -6.05 4.03
C SER A 147 15.83 -7.13 4.48
N ARG A 148 15.98 -7.62 5.71
CA ARG A 148 15.12 -8.66 6.29
C ARG A 148 13.69 -8.18 6.48
N VAL A 149 13.49 -7.00 7.04
CA VAL A 149 12.14 -6.45 7.26
C VAL A 149 11.48 -6.15 5.90
N SER A 150 12.23 -5.66 4.92
CA SER A 150 11.74 -5.45 3.55
C SER A 150 11.26 -6.75 2.91
N ALA A 151 11.99 -7.85 3.12
CA ALA A 151 11.58 -9.17 2.64
C ALA A 151 10.28 -9.66 3.31
N ILE A 152 10.05 -9.34 4.59
CA ILE A 152 8.80 -9.64 5.29
C ILE A 152 7.63 -8.87 4.68
N ASP A 153 7.74 -7.55 4.53
CA ASP A 153 6.68 -6.70 3.96
C ASP A 153 6.31 -7.17 2.54
N GLU A 154 7.32 -7.43 1.72
CA GLU A 154 7.12 -7.91 0.36
C GLU A 154 6.45 -9.29 0.31
N ALA A 155 6.78 -10.20 1.23
CA ALA A 155 6.06 -11.47 1.36
C ALA A 155 4.60 -11.28 1.79
N GLN A 156 4.34 -10.37 2.75
CA GLN A 156 2.98 -10.06 3.20
C GLN A 156 2.13 -9.45 2.09
N ARG A 157 2.68 -8.50 1.30
CA ARG A 157 2.00 -7.89 0.16
C ARG A 157 1.56 -8.93 -0.88
N ARG A 158 2.46 -9.85 -1.25
CA ARG A 158 2.14 -10.93 -2.18
C ARG A 158 1.03 -11.83 -1.62
N ALA A 159 1.19 -12.32 -0.40
CA ALA A 159 0.22 -13.22 0.22
C ALA A 159 -1.17 -12.57 0.41
N PHE A 160 -1.20 -11.28 0.78
CA PHE A 160 -2.44 -10.51 0.86
C PHE A 160 -3.12 -10.41 -0.51
N GLY A 161 -2.38 -10.00 -1.55
CA GLY A 161 -2.90 -9.89 -2.91
C GLY A 161 -3.46 -11.21 -3.45
N GLU A 162 -2.78 -12.33 -3.18
CA GLU A 162 -3.24 -13.67 -3.56
C GLU A 162 -4.58 -14.07 -2.92
N VAL A 163 -4.81 -13.70 -1.66
CA VAL A 163 -6.04 -14.07 -0.93
C VAL A 163 -7.16 -13.09 -1.24
N ALA A 164 -6.88 -11.78 -1.19
CA ALA A 164 -7.87 -10.74 -1.47
C ALA A 164 -8.37 -10.82 -2.92
N GLY A 165 -7.50 -11.11 -3.88
CA GLY A 165 -7.86 -11.22 -5.30
C GLY A 165 -8.79 -12.39 -5.66
N LYS A 166 -9.05 -13.32 -4.72
CA LYS A 166 -9.96 -14.46 -4.94
C LYS A 166 -11.42 -14.16 -4.58
N LEU A 167 -11.68 -13.09 -3.84
CA LEU A 167 -13.05 -12.73 -3.48
C LEU A 167 -13.69 -11.90 -4.60
N PRO A 168 -14.90 -12.21 -5.06
CA PRO A 168 -15.56 -11.44 -6.11
C PRO A 168 -15.87 -10.02 -5.63
N ASN A 169 -15.63 -9.04 -6.51
CA ASN A 169 -16.13 -7.68 -6.33
C ASN A 169 -17.67 -7.70 -6.43
N PRO A 170 -18.37 -6.85 -5.63
CA PRO A 170 -19.81 -6.70 -5.73
C PRO A 170 -20.24 -6.16 -7.11
#